data_AF-A0A2V6CPM4-F1
#
_entry.id   AF-A0A2V6CPM4-F1
#
_cell.length_a   1.000
_cell.length_b   1.000
_cell.length_c   1.000
_cell.angle_alpha   90.00
_cell.angle_beta   90.00
_cell.angle_gamma   90.00
#
_symmetry.space_group_name_H-M   'P 1'
#
loop_
_entity.id
_entity.type
_entity.pdbx_description
1 polymer ?
#
loop_
_entity_poly.entity_id
_entity_poly.type
_entity_poly.pdbx_seq_one_letter_code
_entity_poly.pdbx_strand_id
1 'polypeptide(L)'
;MQELHEKIERSLLKSFITVFSLILLLGLGGYFSVTAFQAWQVRRLLEKANALVNEGNYNRASLDARRVLELDPKDADAMRVIARSAESAGLRSAIEFWRRVTELSGNAEGDVTTA
;
A
#
# COMPACT_ATOMS: atom_id res chain seq x y z
N MET A 1 -4.56 6.43 -56.92
CA MET A 1 -3.62 5.70 -56.04
C MET A 1 -3.37 6.40 -54.69
N GLN A 2 -3.37 7.74 -54.59
CA GLN A 2 -3.12 8.45 -53.31
C GLN A 2 -4.30 8.42 -52.32
N GLU A 3 -5.56 8.47 -52.76
CA GLU A 3 -6.72 8.46 -51.84
C GLU A 3 -6.93 7.14 -51.07
N LEU A 4 -6.46 6.01 -51.62
CA LEU A 4 -6.56 4.72 -50.93
C LEU A 4 -5.61 4.67 -49.72
N HIS A 5 -4.43 5.28 -49.86
CA HIS A 5 -3.39 5.27 -48.83
C HIS A 5 -3.82 6.08 -47.60
N GLU A 6 -4.44 7.25 -47.80
CA GLU A 6 -4.88 8.12 -46.71
C GLU A 6 -6.05 7.50 -45.90
N LYS A 7 -6.94 6.77 -46.57
CA LYS A 7 -8.03 6.04 -45.89
C LYS A 7 -7.50 4.86 -45.08
N ILE A 8 -6.51 4.15 -45.60
CA ILE A 8 -5.87 3.02 -44.90
C ILE A 8 -5.10 3.52 -43.67
N GLU A 9 -4.33 4.60 -43.78
CA GLU A 9 -3.58 5.17 -42.64
C GLU A 9 -4.50 5.63 -41.50
N ARG A 10 -5.60 6.32 -41.80
CA ARG A 10 -6.57 6.75 -40.76
C ARG A 10 -7.30 5.59 -40.11
N SER A 11 -7.58 4.52 -40.85
CA SER A 11 -8.27 3.34 -40.31
C SER A 11 -7.33 2.50 -39.44
N LEU A 12 -6.06 2.38 -39.83
CA LEU A 12 -5.03 1.71 -39.05
C LEU A 12 -4.74 2.47 -37.75
N LEU A 13 -4.62 3.81 -37.82
CA LEU A 13 -4.34 4.61 -36.62
C LEU A 13 -5.44 4.46 -35.55
N LYS A 14 -6.72 4.45 -35.96
CA LYS A 14 -7.87 4.30 -35.05
C LYS A 14 -7.95 2.93 -34.40
N SER A 15 -7.65 1.85 -35.12
CA SER A 15 -7.62 0.51 -34.54
C SER A 15 -6.46 0.36 -33.55
N PHE A 16 -5.28 0.91 -33.86
CA PHE A 16 -4.15 0.95 -32.93
C PHE A 16 -4.49 1.72 -31.64
N ILE A 17 -5.12 2.89 -31.73
CA ILE A 17 -5.52 3.67 -30.55
C ILE A 17 -6.53 2.90 -29.70
N THR A 18 -7.52 2.26 -30.32
CA THR A 18 -8.54 1.47 -29.61
C THR A 18 -7.91 0.29 -28.87
N VAL A 19 -7.03 -0.46 -29.54
CA VAL A 19 -6.34 -1.61 -28.95
C VAL A 19 -5.38 -1.16 -27.85
N PHE A 20 -4.62 -0.09 -28.07
CA PHE A 20 -3.71 0.47 -27.08
C PHE A 20 -4.48 0.98 -25.85
N SER A 21 -5.62 1.65 -26.06
CA SER A 21 -6.51 2.09 -24.98
C SER A 21 -7.09 0.92 -24.20
N LEU A 22 -7.51 -0.16 -24.86
CA LEU A 22 -7.97 -1.40 -24.21
C LEU A 22 -6.88 -2.05 -23.36
N ILE A 23 -5.65 -2.13 -23.89
CA ILE A 23 -4.49 -2.67 -23.14
C ILE A 23 -4.16 -1.78 -21.95
N LEU A 24 -4.20 -0.46 -22.12
CA LEU A 24 -3.97 0.51 -21.05
C LEU A 24 -5.03 0.39 -19.95
N LEU A 25 -6.31 0.26 -20.33
CA LEU A 25 -7.43 0.08 -19.41
C LEU A 25 -7.34 -1.24 -18.62
N LEU A 26 -6.96 -2.34 -19.28
CA LEU A 26 -6.76 -3.63 -18.61
C LEU A 26 -5.54 -3.60 -17.66
N GLY A 27 -4.45 -2.95 -18.06
CA GLY A 27 -3.27 -2.77 -17.20
C GLY A 27 -3.55 -1.90 -15.98
N LEU A 28 -4.21 -0.77 -16.17
CA LEU A 28 -4.61 0.13 -15.08
C LEU A 28 -5.64 -0.50 -14.15
N GLY A 29 -6.66 -1.17 -14.71
CA GLY A 29 -7.69 -1.86 -13.92
C GLY A 29 -7.13 -3.06 -13.13
N GLY A 30 -6.19 -3.80 -13.71
CA GLY A 30 -5.46 -4.87 -13.02
C GLY A 30 -4.59 -4.34 -11.88
N TYR A 31 -3.84 -3.26 -12.13
CA TYR A 31 -3.02 -2.60 -11.11
C TYR A 31 -3.88 -2.09 -9.94
N PHE A 32 -5.01 -1.43 -10.23
CA PHE A 32 -5.93 -0.93 -9.21
C PHE A 32 -6.62 -2.06 -8.41
N SER A 33 -6.87 -3.20 -9.05
CA SER A 33 -7.51 -4.34 -8.38
C SER A 33 -6.58 -5.00 -7.35
N VAL A 34 -5.28 -5.08 -7.66
CA VAL A 34 -4.29 -5.67 -6.74
C VAL A 34 -4.06 -4.79 -5.51
N THR A 35 -3.96 -3.47 -5.71
CA THR A 35 -3.75 -2.53 -4.60
C THR A 35 -4.95 -2.45 -3.66
N ALA A 36 -6.18 -2.49 -4.20
CA ALA A 36 -7.40 -2.53 -3.40
C ALA A 36 -7.52 -3.81 -2.55
N PHE A 37 -7.11 -4.96 -3.10
CA PHE A 37 -7.13 -6.23 -2.37
C PHE A 37 -6.12 -6.25 -1.21
N GLN A 38 -4.91 -5.73 -1.44
CA GLN A 38 -3.88 -5.61 -0.40
C GLN A 38 -4.31 -4.70 0.74
N ALA A 39 -4.93 -3.56 0.44
CA ALA A 39 -5.44 -2.64 1.46
C ALA A 39 -6.47 -3.31 2.38
N TRP A 40 -7.32 -4.18 1.84
CA TRP A 40 -8.30 -4.92 2.64
C TRP A 40 -7.65 -5.95 3.57
N GLN A 41 -6.60 -6.63 3.10
CA GLN A 41 -5.83 -7.58 3.92
C GLN A 41 -5.05 -6.86 5.03
N VAL A 42 -4.40 -5.74 4.71
CA VAL A 42 -3.66 -4.91 5.68
C VAL A 42 -4.55 -4.48 6.83
N ARG A 43 -5.72 -3.90 6.52
CA ARG A 43 -6.68 -3.44 7.55
C ARG A 43 -7.07 -4.57 8.50
N ARG A 44 -7.39 -5.75 7.96
CA ARG A 44 -7.78 -6.91 8.77
C ARG A 44 -6.64 -7.43 9.64
N LEU A 45 -5.40 -7.43 9.14
CA LEU A 45 -4.23 -7.83 9.93
C LEU A 45 -3.98 -6.82 11.06
N LEU A 46 -4.12 -5.52 10.76
CA LEU A 46 -3.90 -4.46 11.72
C LEU A 46 -4.96 -4.45 12.84
N GLU A 47 -6.23 -4.68 12.51
CA GLU A 47 -7.30 -4.85 13.50
C GLU A 47 -7.02 -6.02 14.45
N LYS A 48 -6.58 -7.17 13.90
CA LYS A 48 -6.18 -8.32 14.71
C LYS A 48 -4.98 -8.00 15.60
N ALA A 49 -3.98 -7.33 15.05
CA ALA A 49 -2.78 -6.95 15.79
C ALA A 49 -3.14 -6.01 16.96
N ASN A 50 -4.04 -5.05 16.74
CA ASN A 50 -4.56 -4.17 17.78
C ASN A 50 -5.39 -4.92 18.84
N ALA A 51 -6.23 -5.87 18.42
CA ALA A 51 -6.96 -6.71 19.36
C ALA A 51 -6.00 -7.54 20.24
N LEU A 52 -4.97 -8.15 19.64
CA LEU A 52 -3.96 -8.91 20.36
C LEU A 52 -3.15 -8.06 21.33
N VAL A 53 -2.85 -6.79 20.97
CA VAL A 53 -2.26 -5.83 21.90
C VAL A 53 -3.17 -5.59 23.10
N ASN A 54 -4.47 -5.37 22.87
CA ASN A 54 -5.43 -5.14 23.94
C ASN A 54 -5.60 -6.37 24.86
N GLU A 55 -5.43 -7.57 24.30
CA GLU A 55 -5.39 -8.83 25.03
C GLU A 55 -4.03 -9.07 25.76
N GLY A 56 -3.04 -8.18 25.57
CA GLY A 56 -1.70 -8.32 26.14
C GLY A 56 -0.81 -9.33 25.41
N ASN A 57 -1.23 -9.84 24.26
CA ASN A 57 -0.47 -10.77 23.43
C ASN A 57 0.42 -10.04 22.42
N TYR A 58 1.43 -9.34 22.94
CA TYR A 58 2.36 -8.52 22.17
C TYR A 58 3.20 -9.30 21.15
N ASN A 59 3.50 -10.57 21.43
CA ASN A 59 4.27 -11.43 20.53
C ASN A 59 3.51 -11.66 19.22
N ARG A 60 2.25 -12.11 19.30
CA ARG A 60 1.43 -12.35 18.11
C ARG A 60 1.09 -11.05 17.39
N ALA A 61 0.81 -9.98 18.13
CA ALA A 61 0.57 -8.66 17.56
C ALA A 61 1.76 -8.17 16.72
N SER A 62 2.98 -8.36 17.21
CA SER A 62 4.19 -7.95 16.48
C SER A 62 4.39 -8.74 15.18
N LEU A 63 4.00 -10.02 15.15
CA LEU A 63 4.07 -10.85 13.94
C LEU A 63 3.06 -10.40 12.89
N ASP A 64 1.83 -10.11 13.31
CA ASP A 64 0.79 -9.61 12.40
C ASP A 64 1.15 -8.22 11.87
N ALA A 65 1.70 -7.34 12.72
CA ALA A 65 2.19 -6.03 12.31
C ALA A 65 3.39 -6.09 11.35
N ARG A 66 4.30 -7.06 11.51
CA ARG A 66 5.39 -7.29 10.55
C ARG A 66 4.87 -7.65 9.16
N ARG A 67 3.85 -8.51 9.08
CA ARG A 67 3.19 -8.84 7.80
C ARG A 67 2.52 -7.62 7.16
N VAL A 68 2.00 -6.68 7.97
CA VAL A 68 1.51 -5.41 7.44
C VAL A 68 2.66 -4.60 6.84
N LEU A 69 3.79 -4.47 7.54
CA LEU A 69 4.96 -3.74 7.03
C LEU A 69 5.62 -4.36 5.79
N GLU A 70 5.46 -5.68 5.58
CA GLU A 70 5.88 -6.33 4.34
C GLU A 70 5.03 -5.89 3.13
N LEU A 71 3.76 -5.53 3.36
CA LEU A 71 2.84 -5.06 2.33
C LEU A 71 2.90 -3.53 2.18
N ASP A 72 2.93 -2.81 3.30
CA ASP A 72 3.08 -1.37 3.37
C ASP A 72 4.20 -0.98 4.36
N PRO A 73 5.43 -0.77 3.88
CA PRO A 73 6.56 -0.44 4.73
C PRO A 73 6.47 0.95 5.38
N LYS A 74 5.48 1.78 4.98
CA LYS A 74 5.26 3.12 5.52
C LYS A 74 4.08 3.19 6.50
N ASP A 75 3.43 2.06 6.79
CA ASP A 75 2.29 2.02 7.72
C ASP A 75 2.73 2.36 9.16
N ALA A 76 2.33 3.55 9.62
CA ALA A 76 2.66 4.06 10.94
C ALA A 76 1.95 3.29 12.07
N ASP A 77 0.77 2.72 11.80
CA ASP A 77 -0.01 1.98 12.81
C ASP A 77 0.59 0.60 13.06
N ALA A 78 1.05 -0.10 12.02
CA ALA A 78 1.79 -1.34 12.15
C ALA A 78 3.11 -1.13 12.90
N MET A 79 3.84 -0.05 12.59
CA MET A 79 5.05 0.31 13.33
C MET A 79 4.74 0.60 14.81
N ARG A 80 3.59 1.22 15.10
CA ARG A 80 3.13 1.50 16.47
C ARG A 80 2.86 0.22 17.26
N VAL A 81 2.28 -0.80 16.62
CA VAL A 81 2.10 -2.12 17.26
C VAL A 81 3.45 -2.75 17.60
N ILE A 82 4.43 -2.71 16.70
CA ILE A 82 5.79 -3.21 16.98
C ILE A 82 6.44 -2.43 18.13
N ALA A 83 6.31 -1.11 18.15
CA ALA A 83 6.85 -0.25 19.20
C ALA A 83 6.28 -0.61 20.57
N ARG A 84 4.94 -0.74 20.65
CA ARG A 84 4.24 -1.13 21.88
C ARG A 84 4.59 -2.55 22.33
N SER A 85 4.76 -3.48 21.39
CA SER A 85 5.23 -4.83 21.71
C SER A 85 6.65 -4.84 22.26
N ALA A 86 7.56 -4.03 21.69
CA ALA A 86 8.92 -3.90 22.18
C ALA A 86 8.97 -3.22 23.56
N GLU A 87 8.12 -2.22 23.79
CA GLU A 87 7.96 -1.54 25.08
C GLU A 87 7.47 -2.51 26.16
N SER A 88 6.44 -3.31 25.87
CA SER A 88 5.96 -4.33 26.80
C SER A 88 7.00 -5.41 27.10
N ALA A 89 7.90 -5.69 26.15
CA ALA A 89 9.01 -6.61 26.36
C ALA A 89 10.21 -5.98 27.10
N GLY A 90 10.13 -4.69 27.45
CA GLY A 90 11.22 -3.95 28.11
C GLY A 90 12.46 -3.75 27.22
N LEU A 91 12.30 -3.82 25.90
CA LEU A 91 13.40 -3.70 24.95
C LEU A 91 13.77 -2.23 24.76
N ARG A 92 15.07 -1.93 24.82
CA ARG A 92 15.59 -0.58 24.56
C ARG A 92 15.33 -0.11 23.12
N SER A 93 15.14 -1.05 22.18
CA SER A 93 14.75 -0.76 20.80
C SER A 93 13.36 -0.15 20.66
N ALA A 94 12.51 -0.19 21.70
CA ALA A 94 11.20 0.47 21.69
C ALA A 94 11.31 1.97 21.35
N ILE A 95 12.34 2.66 21.85
CA ILE A 95 12.58 4.09 21.58
C ILE A 95 12.82 4.34 20.08
N GLU A 96 13.60 3.48 19.43
CA GLU A 96 13.88 3.58 18.00
C GLU A 96 12.62 3.32 17.17
N PHE A 97 11.79 2.35 17.58
CA PHE A 97 10.51 2.11 16.91
C PHE A 97 9.54 3.28 17.08
N TRP A 98 9.44 3.87 18.27
CA TRP A 98 8.63 5.05 18.51
C TRP A 98 9.09 6.27 17.71
N ARG A 99 10.41 6.48 17.57
CA ARG A 99 10.95 7.51 16.66
C ARG A 99 10.46 7.28 15.24
N ARG A 100 10.53 6.04 14.76
CA ARG A 100 10.06 5.70 13.41
C ARG A 100 8.56 5.92 13.22
N VAL A 101 7.73 5.64 14.24
CA VAL A 101 6.30 5.96 14.20
C VAL A 101 6.07 7.46 13.98
N THR A 102 6.81 8.31 14.71
CA THR A 102 6.68 9.76 14.56
C THR A 102 7.14 10.26 13.19
N GLU A 103 8.23 9.70 12.66
CA GLU A 103 8.71 10.01 11.31
C GLU A 103 7.69 9.60 10.24
N LEU A 104 7.13 8.39 10.33
CA LEU A 104 6.13 7.91 9.38
C LEU A 104 4.82 8.70 9.45
N SER A 105 4.37 9.04 10.66
CA SER A 105 3.13 9.82 10.86
C SER A 105 3.29 11.25 10.34
N GLY A 106 4.43 11.89 10.62
CA GLY A 106 4.72 13.25 10.14
C GLY A 106 4.87 13.33 8.61
N ASN A 107 5.45 12.30 7.99
CA ASN A 107 5.52 12.23 6.53
C ASN A 107 4.13 12.00 5.90
N ALA A 108 3.26 11.23 6.55
CA ALA A 108 1.91 10.99 6.05
C ALA A 108 1.06 12.27 6.03
N GLU A 109 1.18 13.14 7.03
CA GLU A 109 0.51 14.46 7.06
C GLU A 109 1.10 15.47 6.06
N GLY A 110 2.41 15.36 5.77
CA GLY A 110 3.08 16.19 4.76
C GLY A 110 2.64 15.89 3.31
N ASP A 111 2.36 14.62 3.00
CA ASP A 111 1.93 14.19 1.65
C ASP A 111 0.49 14.64 1.33
N VAL A 112 -0.41 14.71 2.31
CA VAL A 112 -1.81 15.15 2.08
C VAL A 112 -1.98 16.67 2.01
N THR A 113 -1.01 17.45 2.49
CA THR A 113 -1.07 18.92 2.48
C THR A 113 -0.36 19.55 1.27
N THR A 114 0.35 18.74 0.46
CA THR A 114 1.09 19.19 -0.72
C THR A 114 0.46 18.79 -2.06
N ALA A 115 -0.73 18.18 -2.05
CA ALA A 115 -1.49 17.80 -3.25
C ALA A 115 -2.59 18.80 -3.61
#